data_AF-A0A7M5UL22-F1
#
_entry.id   AF-A0A7M5UL22-F1
#
_cell.length_a   1.000
_cell.length_b   1.000
_cell.length_c   1.000
_cell.angle_alpha   90.00
_cell.angle_beta   90.00
_cell.angle_gamma   90.00
#
_symmetry.space_group_name_H-M   'P 1'
#
loop_
_entity.id
_entity.type
_entity.pdbx_description
1 polymer ?
#
loop_
_entity_poly.entity_id
_entity_poly.type
_entity_poly.pdbx_seq_one_letter_code
_entity_poly.pdbx_strand_id
1 'polypeptide(L)'
;APLNGHWGRWGDWGQCSVTCEEGVQTRSRACSDPAPKNGGKDCVGSSTQSQKCIKRSCTSGPADCFFDIDEEPLCKWTQSTSDNLDWTRKAGTTPSSSTGPSGDHTTGTGTLSVRVKNLKTNQEEEVFTKSGDQLNEWKEKELDISSADQYKVIIEATRAFGFQGDIAIDDIVISNGKCGS
;
A
#
# COMPACT_ATOMS: atom_id res chain seq x y z
N ALA A 1 39.39 -20.65 -26.31
CA ALA A 1 39.90 -20.26 -24.97
C ALA A 1 38.73 -20.06 -24.01
N PRO A 2 38.90 -20.30 -22.69
CA PRO A 2 37.92 -19.94 -21.67
C PRO A 2 37.66 -18.42 -21.65
N LEU A 3 36.41 -18.02 -21.45
CA LEU A 3 36.02 -16.61 -21.28
C LEU A 3 35.44 -16.45 -19.87
N ASN A 4 36.09 -15.64 -19.04
CA ASN A 4 35.61 -15.38 -17.69
C ASN A 4 34.40 -14.44 -17.74
N GLY A 5 33.48 -14.63 -16.82
CA GLY A 5 32.30 -13.79 -16.67
C GLY A 5 32.65 -12.42 -16.13
N HIS A 6 31.88 -11.43 -16.56
CA HIS A 6 31.86 -10.10 -15.99
C HIS A 6 30.43 -9.66 -15.72
N TRP A 7 30.32 -8.86 -14.66
CA TRP A 7 29.05 -8.31 -14.23
C TRP A 7 28.49 -7.39 -15.30
N GLY A 8 27.25 -7.64 -15.70
CA GLY A 8 26.43 -6.69 -16.42
C GLY A 8 26.04 -5.51 -15.54
N ARG A 9 25.27 -4.59 -16.12
CA ARG A 9 24.74 -3.43 -15.40
C ARG A 9 23.86 -3.90 -14.23
N TRP A 10 23.87 -3.10 -13.17
CA TRP A 10 22.87 -3.19 -12.13
C TRP A 10 21.49 -2.89 -12.72
N GLY A 11 20.49 -3.67 -12.31
CA GLY A 11 19.09 -3.31 -12.49
C GLY A 11 18.70 -2.14 -11.58
N ASP A 12 17.47 -1.69 -11.75
CA ASP A 12 16.89 -0.66 -10.90
C ASP A 12 16.73 -1.14 -9.46
N TRP A 13 16.61 -0.19 -8.54
CA TRP A 13 16.28 -0.49 -7.16
C TRP A 13 14.83 -0.99 -7.07
N GLY A 14 14.64 -2.09 -6.34
CA GLY A 14 13.31 -2.56 -5.96
C GLY A 14 12.64 -1.61 -4.95
N GLN A 15 11.41 -1.96 -4.56
CA GLN A 15 10.69 -1.19 -3.55
C GLN A 15 11.42 -1.20 -2.20
N CYS A 16 11.19 -0.14 -1.42
CA CYS A 16 11.66 -0.06 -0.05
C CYS A 16 10.95 -1.11 0.80
N SER A 17 11.65 -1.69 1.77
CA SER A 17 11.09 -2.69 2.69
C SER A 17 9.98 -2.16 3.61
N VAL A 18 9.76 -0.84 3.61
CA VAL A 18 8.77 -0.12 4.42
C VAL A 18 8.08 0.93 3.56
N THR A 19 6.84 1.29 3.91
CA THR A 19 6.11 2.38 3.23
C THR A 19 6.33 3.73 3.93
N CYS A 20 6.67 3.73 5.22
CA CYS A 20 7.09 4.88 6.02
C CYS A 20 8.41 4.64 6.79
N GLU A 21 9.08 5.72 7.22
CA GLU A 21 10.37 5.73 7.92
C GLU A 21 11.56 5.17 7.11
N GLU A 22 12.62 4.75 7.81
CA GLU A 22 13.82 4.20 7.21
C GLU A 22 13.67 2.70 6.93
N GLY A 23 13.98 2.28 5.71
CA GLY A 23 14.04 0.87 5.33
C GLY A 23 15.21 0.55 4.43
N VAL A 24 15.14 -0.61 3.79
CA VAL A 24 16.17 -1.13 2.88
C VAL A 24 15.53 -1.48 1.53
N GLN A 25 16.18 -1.05 0.45
CA GLN A 25 15.85 -1.46 -0.91
C GLN A 25 17.01 -2.28 -1.50
N THR A 26 16.69 -3.18 -2.42
CA THR A 26 17.67 -4.09 -3.03
C THR A 26 17.64 -3.98 -4.55
N ARG A 27 18.79 -4.20 -5.19
CA ARG A 27 18.90 -4.36 -6.63
C ARG A 27 19.81 -5.52 -6.98
N SER A 28 19.66 -6.05 -8.19
CA SER A 28 20.44 -7.19 -8.67
C SER A 28 21.16 -6.88 -9.98
N ARG A 29 22.20 -7.65 -10.29
CA ARG A 29 22.92 -7.64 -11.57
C ARG A 29 23.17 -9.06 -12.02
N ALA A 30 23.21 -9.26 -13.34
CA ALA A 30 23.51 -10.55 -13.93
C ALA A 30 24.98 -10.66 -14.31
N CYS A 31 25.55 -11.87 -14.23
CA CYS A 31 26.88 -12.17 -14.76
C CYS A 31 26.78 -12.39 -16.28
N SER A 32 26.55 -11.31 -17.04
CA SER A 32 26.15 -11.38 -18.44
C SER A 32 26.96 -10.54 -19.42
N ASP A 33 27.94 -9.76 -18.97
CA ASP A 33 28.67 -8.81 -19.83
C ASP A 33 30.21 -8.95 -19.78
N PRO A 34 30.80 -10.05 -20.30
CA PRO A 34 30.14 -11.23 -20.87
C PRO A 34 29.78 -12.30 -19.82
N ALA A 35 28.89 -13.23 -20.18
CA ALA A 35 28.70 -14.45 -19.41
C ALA A 35 29.91 -15.40 -19.54
N PRO A 36 30.27 -16.19 -18.51
CA PRO A 36 31.34 -17.18 -18.58
C PRO A 36 31.10 -18.20 -19.70
N LYS A 37 32.15 -18.53 -20.47
CA LYS A 37 32.07 -19.57 -21.53
C LYS A 37 33.30 -20.46 -21.51
N ASN A 38 33.15 -21.69 -22.03
CA ASN A 38 34.23 -22.66 -22.22
C ASN A 38 35.05 -22.92 -20.94
N GLY A 39 34.39 -23.08 -19.79
CA GLY A 39 35.05 -23.30 -18.49
C GLY A 39 35.71 -22.06 -17.89
N GLY A 40 35.36 -20.86 -18.36
CA GLY A 40 35.78 -19.61 -17.73
C GLY A 40 35.19 -19.42 -16.34
N LYS A 41 35.84 -18.60 -15.52
CA LYS A 41 35.43 -18.34 -14.13
C LYS A 41 34.13 -17.54 -14.08
N ASP A 42 33.33 -17.82 -13.06
CA ASP A 42 32.15 -17.02 -12.74
C ASP A 42 32.53 -15.63 -12.22
N CYS A 43 31.57 -14.72 -12.21
CA CYS A 43 31.76 -13.37 -11.71
C CYS A 43 32.09 -13.35 -10.21
N VAL A 44 33.10 -12.57 -9.82
CA VAL A 44 33.52 -12.43 -8.42
C VAL A 44 32.75 -11.30 -7.74
N GLY A 45 32.23 -11.57 -6.54
CA GLY A 45 31.47 -10.62 -5.71
C GLY A 45 29.97 -10.92 -5.68
N SER A 46 29.19 -10.04 -5.05
CA SER A 46 27.74 -10.22 -4.91
C SER A 46 26.99 -9.84 -6.18
N SER A 47 25.96 -10.62 -6.51
CA SER A 47 24.94 -10.32 -7.53
C SER A 47 23.84 -9.39 -7.02
N THR A 48 23.80 -9.13 -5.71
CA THR A 48 22.82 -8.27 -5.04
C THR A 48 23.50 -7.14 -4.29
N GLN A 49 22.87 -5.97 -4.30
CA GLN A 49 23.25 -4.83 -3.48
C GLN A 49 22.03 -4.35 -2.69
N SER A 50 22.26 -3.95 -1.44
CA SER A 50 21.26 -3.33 -0.58
C SER A 50 21.68 -1.90 -0.24
N GLN A 51 20.71 -1.00 -0.13
CA GLN A 51 20.95 0.35 0.39
C GLN A 51 19.76 0.83 1.23
N LYS A 52 20.02 1.84 2.07
CA LYS A 52 19.00 2.54 2.82
C LYS A 52 18.03 3.26 1.87
N CYS A 53 16.74 3.22 2.19
CA CYS A 53 15.70 4.09 1.63
C CYS A 53 15.02 4.83 2.77
N ILE A 54 14.71 6.11 2.54
CA ILE A 54 14.03 6.96 3.52
C ILE A 54 12.66 7.31 2.95
N LYS A 55 11.62 6.95 3.68
CA LYS A 55 10.23 7.32 3.43
C LYS A 55 9.81 8.44 4.40
N ARG A 56 8.59 8.93 4.20
CA ARG A 56 7.95 9.88 5.13
C ARG A 56 7.78 9.25 6.51
N SER A 57 7.70 10.07 7.56
CA SER A 57 7.41 9.55 8.89
C SER A 57 5.99 8.97 8.96
N CYS A 58 5.81 7.86 9.67
CA CYS A 58 4.50 7.24 9.83
C CYS A 58 3.53 8.13 10.64
N THR A 59 4.05 9.14 11.34
CA THR A 59 3.29 10.01 12.25
C THR A 59 3.34 11.49 11.85
N SER A 60 3.76 11.78 10.61
CA SER A 60 3.94 13.17 10.14
C SER A 60 2.63 13.98 10.08
N GLY A 61 1.52 13.32 9.76
CA GLY A 61 0.22 13.92 9.56
C GLY A 61 -0.71 13.76 10.77
N PRO A 62 -1.80 14.56 10.82
CA PRO A 62 -2.77 14.53 11.91
C PRO A 62 -3.37 13.15 12.18
N ALA A 63 -3.55 12.30 11.17
CA ALA A 63 -4.05 10.93 11.31
C ALA A 63 -3.51 9.97 10.23
N ASP A 64 -2.22 10.12 9.89
CA ASP A 64 -1.52 9.16 9.04
C ASP A 64 -1.62 7.75 9.61
N CYS A 65 -1.77 6.75 8.75
CA CYS A 65 -1.66 5.36 9.13
C CYS A 65 -1.23 4.46 7.98
N PHE A 66 -0.06 3.85 8.15
CA PHE A 66 0.58 2.91 7.22
C PHE A 66 0.40 1.46 7.64
N PHE A 67 -0.26 1.21 8.77
CA PHE A 67 -0.50 -0.13 9.32
C PHE A 67 0.75 -1.01 9.53
N ASP A 68 1.94 -0.41 9.52
CA ASP A 68 3.23 -1.10 9.65
C ASP A 68 3.73 -1.25 11.10
N ILE A 69 3.10 -0.58 12.07
CA ILE A 69 3.52 -0.56 13.48
C ILE A 69 2.65 -1.52 14.29
N ASP A 70 3.25 -2.54 14.89
CA ASP A 70 2.53 -3.57 15.65
C ASP A 70 2.00 -3.05 16.99
N GLU A 71 2.70 -2.10 17.63
CA GLU A 71 2.32 -1.48 18.90
C GLU A 71 1.15 -0.51 18.76
N GLU A 72 0.96 0.09 17.58
CA GLU A 72 -0.15 0.98 17.26
C GLU A 72 -0.84 0.54 15.95
N PRO A 73 -1.54 -0.61 15.95
CA PRO A 73 -1.96 -1.30 14.74
C PRO A 73 -3.03 -0.56 13.93
N LEU A 74 -3.69 0.43 14.52
CA LEU A 74 -4.65 1.33 13.86
C LEU A 74 -4.21 2.80 13.93
N CYS A 75 -3.01 3.09 14.42
CA CYS A 75 -2.53 4.45 14.64
C CYS A 75 -3.56 5.27 15.46
N LYS A 76 -4.03 6.40 14.93
CA LYS A 76 -5.10 7.23 15.54
C LYS A 76 -6.52 6.84 15.11
N TRP A 77 -6.68 5.83 14.25
CA TRP A 77 -7.98 5.36 13.80
C TRP A 77 -8.63 4.47 14.86
N THR A 78 -9.95 4.55 14.93
CA THR A 78 -10.78 3.74 15.81
C THR A 78 -11.86 3.06 15.00
N GLN A 79 -12.25 1.85 15.39
CA GLN A 79 -13.39 1.17 14.78
C GLN A 79 -14.68 1.53 15.50
N SER A 80 -15.77 1.54 14.74
CA SER A 80 -17.10 1.67 15.33
C SER A 80 -17.41 0.41 16.16
N THR A 81 -18.18 0.57 17.23
CA THR A 81 -18.67 -0.56 18.04
C THR A 81 -20.18 -0.78 17.88
N SER A 82 -20.81 -0.03 16.96
CA SER A 82 -22.25 0.04 16.78
C SER A 82 -22.73 -0.53 15.44
N ASP A 83 -21.80 -0.94 14.59
CA ASP A 83 -22.05 -1.54 13.28
C ASP A 83 -21.80 -3.06 13.32
N ASN A 84 -21.84 -3.68 12.15
CA ASN A 84 -21.97 -5.13 12.04
C ASN A 84 -20.63 -5.84 11.85
N LEU A 85 -19.60 -5.14 11.37
CA LEU A 85 -18.34 -5.73 10.91
C LEU A 85 -17.18 -4.80 11.25
N ASP A 86 -16.07 -5.40 11.70
CA ASP A 86 -14.82 -4.69 11.95
C ASP A 86 -13.80 -4.93 10.83
N TRP A 87 -13.02 -3.90 10.48
CA TRP A 87 -11.81 -4.04 9.67
C TRP A 87 -10.82 -4.98 10.36
N THR A 88 -10.03 -5.72 9.59
CA THR A 88 -8.98 -6.58 10.15
C THR A 88 -7.64 -6.22 9.56
N ARG A 89 -6.63 -6.03 10.43
CA ARG A 89 -5.25 -5.80 9.98
C ARG A 89 -4.61 -7.13 9.61
N LYS A 90 -3.98 -7.18 8.44
CA LYS A 90 -3.19 -8.33 7.98
C LYS A 90 -1.86 -7.82 7.41
N ALA A 91 -0.77 -8.45 7.81
CA ALA A 91 0.57 -8.18 7.29
C ALA A 91 1.02 -9.31 6.36
N GLY A 92 1.82 -8.96 5.35
CA GLY A 92 2.38 -9.90 4.38
C GLY A 92 1.71 -9.86 3.01
N THR A 93 2.35 -10.50 2.04
CA THR A 93 1.86 -10.59 0.66
C THR A 93 0.58 -11.41 0.61
N THR A 94 -0.48 -10.90 -0.05
CA THR A 94 -1.41 -11.80 -0.73
C THR A 94 -0.58 -12.57 -1.77
N PRO A 95 -0.47 -13.91 -1.71
CA PRO A 95 0.54 -14.64 -2.48
C PRO A 95 0.19 -14.67 -3.98
N SER A 96 0.64 -13.67 -4.76
CA SER A 96 1.02 -13.70 -6.20
C SER A 96 1.06 -12.30 -6.83
N SER A 97 1.70 -12.20 -8.01
CA SER A 97 1.76 -11.02 -8.88
C SER A 97 0.36 -10.66 -9.43
N SER A 98 0.00 -9.36 -9.38
CA SER A 98 -1.37 -8.77 -9.49
C SER A 98 -2.07 -8.76 -8.12
N THR A 99 -2.14 -7.60 -7.48
CA THR A 99 -2.43 -7.45 -6.04
C THR A 99 -3.86 -7.02 -5.71
N GLY A 100 -4.56 -7.89 -4.95
CA GLY A 100 -6.02 -8.03 -4.86
C GLY A 100 -6.43 -9.53 -4.96
N PRO A 101 -7.65 -9.93 -4.59
CA PRO A 101 -8.03 -11.34 -4.53
C PRO A 101 -8.30 -11.95 -5.91
N SER A 102 -7.90 -13.22 -6.10
CA SER A 102 -7.95 -13.99 -7.35
C SER A 102 -9.33 -14.58 -7.71
N GLY A 103 -10.43 -13.98 -7.25
CA GLY A 103 -11.80 -14.43 -7.53
C GLY A 103 -12.63 -13.36 -8.24
N ASP A 104 -12.92 -13.56 -9.53
CA ASP A 104 -13.76 -12.71 -10.37
C ASP A 104 -15.27 -12.97 -10.10
N HIS A 105 -15.80 -12.46 -9.01
CA HIS A 105 -17.19 -12.70 -8.66
C HIS A 105 -18.08 -11.51 -9.04
N THR A 106 -18.44 -11.49 -10.33
CA THR A 106 -19.26 -10.50 -11.03
C THR A 106 -20.72 -10.36 -10.56
N THR A 107 -21.09 -10.81 -9.35
CA THR A 107 -22.48 -10.75 -8.86
C THR A 107 -22.54 -10.38 -7.37
N GLY A 108 -22.58 -9.07 -7.08
CA GLY A 108 -22.83 -8.54 -5.73
C GLY A 108 -21.61 -7.84 -5.14
N THR A 109 -21.40 -6.59 -5.52
CA THR A 109 -20.16 -5.87 -5.26
C THR A 109 -20.27 -5.00 -4.02
N GLY A 110 -19.34 -5.14 -3.07
CA GLY A 110 -19.24 -4.23 -1.92
C GLY A 110 -18.98 -2.78 -2.33
N THR A 111 -19.15 -1.86 -1.39
CA THR A 111 -18.91 -0.42 -1.58
C THR A 111 -17.94 0.10 -0.53
N LEU A 112 -16.90 0.81 -0.96
CA LEU A 112 -16.04 1.63 -0.12
C LEU A 112 -16.53 3.07 -0.18
N SER A 113 -16.90 3.65 0.97
CA SER A 113 -17.27 5.06 1.10
C SER A 113 -16.34 5.78 2.08
N VAL A 114 -16.02 7.03 1.77
CA VAL A 114 -15.34 7.95 2.69
C VAL A 114 -16.31 9.08 3.01
N ARG A 115 -16.51 9.33 4.29
CA ARG A 115 -17.39 10.38 4.82
C ARG A 115 -16.63 11.34 5.74
N VAL A 116 -17.11 12.56 5.80
CA VAL A 116 -16.63 13.61 6.71
C VAL A 116 -17.76 13.99 7.64
N LYS A 117 -17.58 13.79 8.94
CA LYS A 117 -18.55 14.13 9.98
C LYS A 117 -18.14 15.41 10.68
N ASN A 118 -18.93 16.48 10.55
CA ASN A 118 -18.77 17.68 11.37
C ASN A 118 -19.23 17.37 12.80
N LEU A 119 -18.36 17.58 13.78
CA LEU A 119 -18.61 17.21 15.18
C LEU A 119 -19.53 18.17 15.93
N LYS A 120 -19.76 19.37 15.40
CA LYS A 120 -20.65 20.38 15.98
C LYS A 120 -22.09 20.19 15.53
N THR A 121 -22.29 19.98 14.22
CA THR A 121 -23.63 19.80 13.64
C THR A 121 -24.08 18.35 13.62
N ASN A 122 -23.15 17.40 13.83
CA ASN A 122 -23.33 15.97 13.55
C ASN A 122 -23.73 15.66 12.09
N GLN A 123 -23.52 16.61 11.18
CA GLN A 123 -23.76 16.39 9.76
C GLN A 123 -22.63 15.53 9.18
N GLU A 124 -23.02 14.54 8.37
CA GLU A 124 -22.10 13.68 7.62
C GLU A 124 -22.25 13.98 6.13
N GLU A 125 -21.12 14.13 5.45
CA GLU A 125 -21.03 14.31 3.99
C GLU A 125 -20.23 13.16 3.39
N GLU A 126 -20.75 12.51 2.34
CA GLU A 126 -20.00 11.52 1.57
C GLU A 126 -19.13 12.22 0.53
N VAL A 127 -17.81 12.07 0.68
CA VAL A 127 -16.81 12.70 -0.19
C VAL A 127 -16.26 11.74 -1.23
N PHE A 128 -16.46 10.44 -1.03
CA PHE A 128 -16.09 9.41 -1.99
C PHE A 128 -16.97 8.18 -1.83
N THR A 129 -17.31 7.57 -2.95
CA THR A 129 -17.87 6.22 -2.97
C THR A 129 -17.35 5.48 -4.19
N LYS A 130 -17.06 4.20 -4.00
CA LYS A 130 -16.72 3.29 -5.08
C LYS A 130 -17.31 1.91 -4.80
N SER A 131 -18.08 1.44 -5.76
CA SER A 131 -18.65 0.09 -5.77
C SER A 131 -18.19 -0.64 -7.02
N GLY A 132 -18.43 -1.95 -7.03
CA GLY A 132 -18.04 -2.78 -8.17
C GLY A 132 -16.70 -3.46 -7.97
N ASP A 133 -16.42 -4.46 -8.80
CA ASP A 133 -15.07 -4.99 -8.94
C ASP A 133 -14.11 -3.88 -9.43
N GLN A 134 -12.99 -3.73 -8.75
CA GLN A 134 -11.95 -2.77 -9.07
C GLN A 134 -10.75 -3.39 -9.76
N LEU A 135 -10.84 -4.66 -10.15
CA LEU A 135 -9.71 -5.50 -10.55
C LEU A 135 -8.78 -5.78 -9.38
N ASN A 136 -7.84 -6.67 -9.68
CA ASN A 136 -6.81 -7.14 -8.79
C ASN A 136 -5.58 -6.19 -8.82
N GLU A 137 -5.82 -4.90 -8.52
CA GLU A 137 -4.79 -3.85 -8.55
C GLU A 137 -5.01 -2.80 -7.45
N TRP A 138 -3.91 -2.32 -6.85
CA TRP A 138 -3.96 -1.16 -5.94
C TRP A 138 -4.29 0.12 -6.71
N LYS A 139 -5.21 0.91 -6.17
CA LYS A 139 -5.61 2.20 -6.72
C LYS A 139 -5.42 3.29 -5.69
N GLU A 140 -4.63 4.29 -6.05
CA GLU A 140 -4.46 5.49 -5.24
C GLU A 140 -5.64 6.45 -5.46
N LYS A 141 -6.10 7.08 -4.38
CA LYS A 141 -7.17 8.07 -4.45
C LYS A 141 -6.91 9.24 -3.50
N GLU A 142 -6.77 10.42 -4.07
CA GLU A 142 -6.74 11.69 -3.33
C GLU A 142 -8.15 12.29 -3.20
N LEU A 143 -8.45 12.83 -2.01
CA LEU A 143 -9.73 13.42 -1.64
C LEU A 143 -9.52 14.74 -0.91
N ASP A 144 -10.01 15.83 -1.47
CA ASP A 144 -10.08 17.10 -0.76
C ASP A 144 -11.16 17.02 0.34
N ILE A 145 -10.75 17.25 1.58
CA ILE A 145 -11.63 17.24 2.75
C ILE A 145 -11.63 18.64 3.36
N SER A 146 -12.81 19.19 3.63
CA SER A 146 -12.94 20.48 4.30
C SER A 146 -14.10 20.48 5.28
N SER A 147 -13.91 21.16 6.41
CA SER A 147 -14.95 21.41 7.40
C SER A 147 -14.63 22.72 8.13
N ALA A 148 -15.65 23.54 8.37
CA ALA A 148 -15.52 24.79 9.12
C ALA A 148 -15.29 24.56 10.63
N ASP A 149 -15.73 23.41 11.14
CA ASP A 149 -15.54 22.98 12.53
C ASP A 149 -14.69 21.70 12.59
N GLN A 150 -14.36 21.24 13.80
CA GLN A 150 -13.73 19.93 14.00
C GLN A 150 -14.56 18.82 13.35
N TYR A 151 -13.85 17.86 12.74
CA TYR A 151 -14.47 16.78 11.99
C TYR A 151 -13.83 15.43 12.28
N LYS A 152 -14.52 14.36 11.89
CA LYS A 152 -13.97 13.01 11.76
C LYS A 152 -14.03 12.58 10.30
N VAL A 153 -13.00 11.85 9.86
CA VAL A 153 -13.07 11.08 8.62
C VAL A 153 -13.53 9.67 8.97
N ILE A 154 -14.45 9.14 8.19
CA ILE A 154 -15.02 7.80 8.35
C ILE A 154 -14.78 7.05 7.06
N ILE A 155 -14.14 5.88 7.14
CA ILE A 155 -13.96 4.97 6.01
C ILE A 155 -14.83 3.75 6.28
N GLU A 156 -15.85 3.55 5.46
CA GLU A 156 -16.79 2.45 5.60
C GLU A 156 -16.71 1.52 4.40
N ALA A 157 -16.66 0.22 4.67
CA ALA A 157 -16.88 -0.81 3.68
C ALA A 157 -18.24 -1.49 3.93
N THR A 158 -19.10 -1.51 2.93
CA THR A 158 -20.32 -2.32 2.94
C THR A 158 -20.11 -3.56 2.07
N ARG A 159 -20.49 -4.72 2.59
CA ARG A 159 -20.54 -5.95 1.79
C ARG A 159 -21.90 -6.08 1.12
N ALA A 160 -21.92 -6.60 -0.11
CA ALA A 160 -23.16 -7.00 -0.79
C ALA A 160 -23.51 -8.47 -0.45
N PHE A 161 -24.51 -9.04 -1.12
CA PHE A 161 -24.97 -10.42 -0.89
C PHE A 161 -23.89 -11.44 -1.30
N GLY A 162 -23.17 -11.98 -0.32
CA GLY A 162 -22.15 -13.03 -0.50
C GLY A 162 -20.90 -12.79 0.37
N PHE A 163 -20.00 -13.78 0.41
CA PHE A 163 -18.66 -13.68 1.04
C PHE A 163 -17.55 -13.56 -0.02
N GLN A 164 -17.90 -13.10 -1.23
CA GLN A 164 -16.99 -13.07 -2.38
C GLN A 164 -16.44 -11.65 -2.58
N GLY A 165 -15.11 -11.51 -2.46
CA GLY A 165 -14.36 -10.25 -2.63
C GLY A 165 -14.04 -9.54 -1.30
N ASP A 166 -12.83 -8.97 -1.22
CA ASP A 166 -12.33 -8.19 -0.08
C ASP A 166 -12.12 -6.72 -0.49
N ILE A 167 -12.31 -5.79 0.44
CA ILE A 167 -11.88 -4.40 0.29
C ILE A 167 -10.67 -4.22 1.20
N ALA A 168 -9.57 -3.73 0.64
CA ALA A 168 -8.35 -3.41 1.39
C ALA A 168 -8.00 -1.93 1.18
N ILE A 169 -7.47 -1.32 2.23
CA ILE A 169 -6.94 0.04 2.23
C ILE A 169 -5.56 -0.02 2.88
N ASP A 170 -4.65 0.83 2.42
CA ASP A 170 -3.31 0.95 2.97
C ASP A 170 -2.80 2.39 2.76
N ASP A 171 -1.70 2.74 3.42
CA ASP A 171 -0.98 4.01 3.25
C ASP A 171 -1.90 5.24 3.37
N ILE A 172 -2.69 5.32 4.45
CA ILE A 172 -3.58 6.46 4.69
C ILE A 172 -2.75 7.69 5.09
N VAL A 173 -2.94 8.75 4.33
CA VAL A 173 -2.23 10.02 4.48
C VAL A 173 -3.24 11.13 4.71
N ILE A 174 -3.07 11.91 5.78
CA ILE A 174 -3.79 13.17 5.94
C ILE A 174 -2.78 14.29 6.02
N SER A 175 -2.95 15.30 5.18
CA SER A 175 -2.09 16.48 5.16
C SER A 175 -2.92 17.76 5.11
N ASN A 176 -2.36 18.85 5.61
CA ASN A 176 -2.98 20.16 5.51
C ASN A 176 -2.65 20.77 4.14
N GLY A 177 -3.66 21.21 3.40
CA GLY A 177 -3.49 21.79 2.06
C GLY A 177 -4.56 21.28 1.11
N LYS A 178 -4.44 21.64 -0.17
CA LYS A 178 -5.23 21.02 -1.24
C LYS A 178 -4.51 19.78 -1.75
N CYS A 179 -5.26 18.78 -2.20
CA CYS A 179 -4.67 17.67 -2.93
C CYS A 179 -4.05 18.15 -4.26
N GLY A 180 -2.97 17.52 -4.68
CA GLY A 180 -2.29 17.81 -5.95
C GLY A 180 -1.62 19.19 -6.09
N SER A 181 -1.46 19.96 -5.01
CA SER A 181 -0.76 21.27 -4.99
C SER A 181 0.70 21.18 -4.61
#